data_AF-A0A969AT03-F1
#
_entry.id   AF-A0A969AT03-F1
#
_cell.length_a   1.000
_cell.length_b   1.000
_cell.length_c   1.000
_cell.angle_alpha   90.00
_cell.angle_beta   90.00
_cell.angle_gamma   90.00
#
_symmetry.space_group_name_H-M   'P 1'
#
loop_
_entity.id
_entity.type
_entity.pdbx_description
1 polymer ?
#
loop_
_entity_poly.entity_id
_entity_poly.type
_entity_poly.pdbx_seq_one_letter_code
_entity_poly.pdbx_strand_id
1 'polypeptide(L)'
;MVRFKSALAVTALGLMTLTACGEQVKEATDTAGEVTGAVTDKAGEVTGEVTDKAGEVTGAVTDTVDGAKDKMGELTGLATGLPAFKDSAAAALEAVQGGDFETAKTEVTKLQEAWTGIADQVKEKAPDAHTKIEEGLGSLTSGLEGDSPDGAQLSTTIQDMVASLSSVEP
;
A
#
# COMPACT_ATOMS: atom_id res chain seq x y z
N MET A 1 27.89 47.40 20.32
CA MET A 1 27.78 47.27 18.84
C MET A 1 26.67 46.26 18.56
N VAL A 2 25.56 46.74 18.03
CA VAL A 2 24.26 46.04 17.95
C VAL A 2 24.26 45.07 16.77
N ARG A 3 23.87 43.81 16.99
CA ARG A 3 23.66 42.81 15.93
C ARG A 3 22.32 43.08 15.25
N PHE A 4 22.38 43.44 13.96
CA PHE A 4 21.22 43.68 13.12
C PHE A 4 20.63 42.35 12.66
N LYS A 5 19.37 42.10 13.04
CA LYS A 5 18.49 41.08 12.48
C LYS A 5 18.04 41.55 11.11
N SER A 6 18.19 40.72 10.09
CA SER A 6 17.48 40.88 8.82
C SER A 6 16.61 39.67 8.57
N ALA A 7 15.31 39.91 8.64
CA ALA A 7 14.25 39.06 8.16
C ALA A 7 14.21 39.10 6.63
N LEU A 8 13.82 38.00 5.98
CA LEU A 8 13.02 38.08 4.78
C LEU A 8 11.86 37.09 4.90
N ALA A 9 10.67 37.66 4.96
CA ALA A 9 9.40 36.96 4.93
C ALA A 9 9.18 36.36 3.54
N VAL A 10 8.79 35.09 3.47
CA VAL A 10 8.02 34.56 2.35
C VAL A 10 6.67 34.17 2.90
N THR A 11 5.69 34.90 2.40
CA THR A 11 4.32 35.04 2.81
C THR A 11 3.57 33.72 2.75
N ALA A 12 2.86 33.41 3.83
CA ALA A 12 1.81 32.41 3.86
C ALA A 12 0.72 32.75 2.81
N LEU A 13 0.45 31.80 1.91
CA LEU A 13 -0.84 31.71 1.21
C LEU A 13 -1.62 30.60 1.90
N GLY A 14 -2.57 30.99 2.73
CA GLY A 14 -3.48 30.07 3.39
C GLY A 14 -4.62 29.64 2.48
N LEU A 15 -5.03 28.37 2.59
CA LEU A 15 -6.43 28.00 2.52
C LEU A 15 -6.71 26.92 3.58
N MET A 16 -7.52 27.32 4.57
CA MET A 16 -8.38 26.49 5.41
C MET A 16 -9.11 25.43 4.56
N THR A 17 -9.44 24.21 4.98
CA THR A 17 -9.71 23.58 6.28
C THR A 17 -9.84 22.08 5.98
N LEU A 18 -9.21 21.20 6.77
CA LEU A 18 -9.82 19.91 7.11
C LEU A 18 -9.26 19.41 8.43
N THR A 19 -10.09 19.55 9.46
CA THR A 19 -9.91 18.96 10.78
C THR A 19 -10.00 17.45 10.68
N ALA A 20 -9.16 16.79 11.49
CA ALA A 20 -9.18 15.37 11.85
C ALA A 20 -8.47 14.39 10.90
N CYS A 21 -7.14 14.37 10.95
CA CYS A 21 -6.34 13.14 11.17
C CYS A 21 -4.86 13.52 11.37
N GLY A 22 -4.54 14.23 12.45
CA GLY A 22 -3.20 14.80 12.68
C GLY A 22 -2.25 13.92 13.49
N GLU A 23 -2.76 12.92 14.21
CA GLU A 23 -1.95 12.20 15.21
C GLU A 23 -1.18 10.98 14.65
N GLN A 24 -1.52 10.47 13.46
CA GLN A 24 -0.95 9.22 12.92
C GLN A 24 0.05 9.43 11.76
N VAL A 25 0.15 10.66 11.23
CA VAL A 25 1.15 11.02 10.18
C VAL A 25 2.48 11.47 10.81
N LYS A 26 2.46 11.87 12.08
CA LYS A 26 3.65 12.37 12.78
C LYS A 26 4.65 11.26 13.14
N GLU A 27 4.17 10.06 13.48
CA GLU A 27 5.02 8.95 13.92
C GLU A 27 5.79 8.26 12.76
N ALA A 28 5.15 8.17 11.58
CA ALA A 28 5.78 7.65 10.37
C ALA A 28 6.80 8.63 9.76
N THR A 29 6.63 9.94 9.98
CA THR A 29 7.55 10.98 9.47
C THR A 29 8.75 11.19 10.39
N ASP A 30 8.57 11.09 11.72
CA ASP A 30 9.67 11.19 12.70
C ASP A 30 10.67 10.02 12.54
N THR A 31 10.21 8.81 12.20
CA THR A 31 11.09 7.66 11.93
C THR A 31 11.89 7.81 10.63
N ALA A 32 11.31 8.42 9.60
CA ALA A 32 12.02 8.75 8.36
C ALA A 32 13.07 9.85 8.56
N GLY A 33 12.77 10.82 9.44
CA GLY A 33 13.69 11.90 9.84
C GLY A 33 14.88 11.42 10.68
N GLU A 34 14.68 10.45 11.58
CA GLU A 34 15.77 9.87 12.38
C GLU A 34 16.75 9.07 11.51
N VAL A 35 16.25 8.36 10.49
CA VAL A 35 17.08 7.63 9.52
C VAL A 35 17.84 8.58 8.60
N THR A 36 17.28 9.73 8.21
CA THR A 36 18.01 10.75 7.42
C THR A 36 19.04 11.53 8.27
N GLY A 37 18.74 11.78 9.55
CA GLY A 37 19.67 12.38 10.50
C GLY A 37 20.87 11.48 10.80
N ALA A 38 20.63 10.21 11.13
CA ALA A 38 21.68 9.24 11.42
C ALA A 38 22.59 8.94 10.22
N VAL A 39 22.06 9.03 9.00
CA VAL A 39 22.84 8.90 7.74
C VAL A 39 23.70 10.13 7.47
N THR A 40 23.26 11.32 7.89
CA THR A 40 24.02 12.57 7.70
C THR A 40 25.14 12.73 8.73
N ASP A 41 24.90 12.38 10.00
CA ASP A 41 25.91 12.50 11.06
C ASP A 41 27.05 11.47 10.91
N LYS A 42 26.77 10.27 10.38
CA LYS A 42 27.84 9.29 10.03
C LYS A 42 28.66 9.67 8.79
N ALA A 43 28.16 10.55 7.94
CA ALA A 43 28.89 11.06 6.78
C ALA A 43 29.93 12.13 7.17
N GLY A 44 29.77 12.77 8.34
CA GLY A 44 30.69 13.80 8.84
C GLY A 44 32.02 13.26 9.37
N GLU A 45 32.07 12.01 9.85
CA GLU A 45 33.28 11.43 10.48
C GLU A 45 34.21 10.71 9.47
N VAL A 46 33.78 10.56 8.21
CA VAL A 46 34.55 9.87 7.15
C VAL A 46 35.03 10.87 6.08
N THR A 47 35.42 12.07 6.50
CA THR A 47 36.06 13.07 5.60
C THR A 47 37.57 13.18 5.78
N GLY A 48 38.16 12.35 6.65
CA GLY A 48 39.58 12.43 7.01
C GLY A 48 40.55 11.63 6.16
N GLU A 49 40.16 10.47 5.60
CA GLU A 49 41.11 9.60 4.91
C GLU A 49 40.43 8.70 3.87
N VAL A 50 41.12 8.52 2.74
CA VAL A 50 40.86 7.59 1.62
C VAL A 50 40.06 8.16 0.44
N THR A 51 40.81 8.78 -0.47
CA THR A 51 40.43 9.29 -1.80
C THR A 51 40.18 8.20 -2.86
N ASP A 52 40.15 6.89 -2.55
CA ASP A 52 40.09 5.82 -3.57
C ASP A 52 38.91 4.82 -3.41
N LYS A 53 37.77 5.23 -2.83
CA LYS A 53 36.57 4.38 -2.68
C LYS A 53 35.22 5.06 -3.02
N ALA A 54 35.23 6.15 -3.78
CA ALA A 54 34.03 6.95 -4.03
C ALA A 54 32.93 6.25 -4.87
N GLY A 55 33.28 5.29 -5.74
CA GLY A 55 32.31 4.61 -6.63
C GLY A 55 31.43 3.56 -5.94
N GLU A 56 31.94 2.89 -4.91
CA GLU A 56 31.22 1.83 -4.19
C GLU A 56 30.20 2.42 -3.19
N VAL A 57 30.53 3.57 -2.60
CA VAL A 57 29.68 4.27 -1.61
C VAL A 57 28.53 5.02 -2.29
N THR A 58 28.74 5.56 -3.50
CA THR A 58 27.65 6.20 -4.26
C THR A 58 26.68 5.17 -4.85
N GLY A 59 27.18 4.01 -5.30
CA GLY A 59 26.33 2.88 -5.69
C GLY A 59 25.44 2.40 -4.55
N ALA A 60 26.04 2.08 -3.40
CA ALA A 60 25.29 1.59 -2.23
C ALA A 60 24.26 2.60 -1.69
N VAL A 61 24.57 3.91 -1.71
CA VAL A 61 23.60 4.95 -1.30
C VAL A 61 22.47 5.10 -2.33
N THR A 62 22.78 5.01 -3.62
CA THR A 62 21.76 5.07 -4.70
C THR A 62 20.87 3.84 -4.67
N ASP A 63 21.44 2.64 -4.53
CA ASP A 63 20.72 1.37 -4.39
C ASP A 63 19.80 1.37 -3.16
N THR A 64 20.22 2.02 -2.07
CA THR A 64 19.39 2.16 -0.86
C THR A 64 18.24 3.16 -1.07
N VAL A 65 18.47 4.25 -1.81
CA VAL A 65 17.44 5.25 -2.14
C VAL A 65 16.43 4.70 -3.15
N ASP A 66 16.89 4.01 -4.19
CA ASP A 66 16.03 3.34 -5.16
C ASP A 66 15.23 2.22 -4.48
N GLY A 67 15.86 1.41 -3.64
CA GLY A 67 15.15 0.39 -2.84
C GLY A 67 14.13 0.97 -1.86
N ALA A 68 14.39 2.14 -1.27
CA ALA A 68 13.41 2.84 -0.43
C ALA A 68 12.24 3.41 -1.25
N LYS A 69 12.51 3.90 -2.46
CA LYS A 69 11.50 4.39 -3.39
C LYS A 69 10.59 3.27 -3.90
N ASP A 70 11.17 2.13 -4.24
CA ASP A 70 10.42 0.94 -4.69
C ASP A 70 9.51 0.43 -3.58
N LYS A 71 10.03 0.28 -2.35
CA LYS A 71 9.20 -0.09 -1.17
C LYS A 71 8.09 0.91 -0.87
N MET A 72 8.33 2.21 -1.09
CA MET A 72 7.30 3.24 -0.92
C MET A 72 6.22 3.14 -2.00
N GLY A 73 6.61 2.81 -3.24
CA GLY A 73 5.68 2.50 -4.33
C GLY A 73 4.81 1.29 -4.03
N GLU A 74 5.41 0.20 -3.55
CA GLU A 74 4.73 -1.03 -3.14
C GLU A 74 3.73 -0.79 -2.00
N LEU A 75 4.14 -0.05 -0.95
CA LEU A 75 3.25 0.35 0.15
C LEU A 75 2.09 1.20 -0.34
N THR A 76 2.34 2.12 -1.28
CA THR A 76 1.28 2.96 -1.86
C THR A 76 0.31 2.11 -2.68
N GLY A 77 0.80 1.16 -3.48
CA GLY A 77 -0.03 0.23 -4.25
C GLY A 77 -0.88 -0.67 -3.36
N LEU A 78 -0.32 -1.18 -2.26
CA LEU A 78 -1.07 -1.96 -1.29
C LEU A 78 -2.14 -1.10 -0.57
N ALA A 79 -1.79 0.14 -0.21
CA ALA A 79 -2.70 1.07 0.47
C ALA A 79 -3.91 1.49 -0.39
N THR A 80 -3.80 1.47 -1.72
CA THR A 80 -4.91 1.80 -2.63
C THR A 80 -5.64 0.56 -3.15
N GLY A 81 -4.91 -0.52 -3.43
CA GLY A 81 -5.49 -1.75 -3.98
C GLY A 81 -6.23 -2.60 -2.94
N LEU A 82 -5.78 -2.61 -1.68
CA LEU A 82 -6.44 -3.37 -0.62
C LEU A 82 -7.85 -2.85 -0.30
N PRO A 83 -8.09 -1.52 -0.16
CA PRO A 83 -9.43 -0.97 -0.05
C PRO A 83 -10.28 -1.27 -1.29
N ALA A 84 -9.74 -1.09 -2.50
CA ALA A 84 -10.48 -1.37 -3.74
C ALA A 84 -10.93 -2.84 -3.81
N PHE A 85 -10.06 -3.77 -3.44
CA PHE A 85 -10.40 -5.19 -3.36
C PHE A 85 -11.52 -5.44 -2.35
N LYS A 86 -11.43 -4.87 -1.14
CA LYS A 86 -12.45 -5.03 -0.09
C LYS A 86 -13.80 -4.41 -0.49
N ASP A 87 -13.79 -3.26 -1.13
CA ASP A 87 -14.99 -2.58 -1.60
C ASP A 87 -15.70 -3.39 -2.69
N SER A 88 -14.95 -3.89 -3.68
CA SER A 88 -15.51 -4.78 -4.71
C SER A 88 -15.99 -6.11 -4.13
N ALA A 89 -15.31 -6.64 -3.10
CA ALA A 89 -15.75 -7.85 -2.41
C ALA A 89 -17.07 -7.62 -1.67
N ALA A 90 -17.21 -6.49 -0.97
CA ALA A 90 -18.46 -6.13 -0.29
C ALA A 90 -19.61 -5.97 -1.29
N ALA A 91 -19.39 -5.26 -2.41
CA ALA A 91 -20.40 -5.07 -3.45
C ALA A 91 -20.79 -6.41 -4.12
N ALA A 92 -19.82 -7.29 -4.40
CA ALA A 92 -20.09 -8.63 -4.91
C ALA A 92 -20.91 -9.46 -3.91
N LEU A 93 -20.60 -9.37 -2.61
CA LEU A 93 -21.32 -10.08 -1.56
C LEU A 93 -22.77 -9.61 -1.47
N GLU A 94 -23.02 -8.31 -1.49
CA GLU A 94 -24.37 -7.73 -1.51
C GLU A 94 -25.16 -8.19 -2.73
N ALA A 95 -24.54 -8.18 -3.91
CA ALA A 95 -25.16 -8.64 -5.15
C ALA A 95 -25.51 -10.13 -5.09
N VAL A 96 -24.59 -10.98 -4.62
CA VAL A 96 -24.82 -12.42 -4.43
C VAL A 96 -25.96 -12.67 -3.44
N GLN A 97 -25.99 -11.96 -2.32
CA GLN A 97 -27.06 -12.10 -1.31
C GLN A 97 -28.42 -11.61 -1.83
N GLY A 98 -28.41 -10.61 -2.72
CA GLY A 98 -29.59 -10.11 -3.43
C GLY A 98 -30.05 -11.01 -4.58
N GLY A 99 -29.26 -12.02 -4.95
CA GLY A 99 -29.50 -12.87 -6.13
C GLY A 99 -29.24 -12.16 -7.46
N ASP A 100 -28.58 -11.00 -7.45
CA ASP A 100 -28.20 -10.24 -8.65
C ASP A 100 -26.83 -10.70 -9.16
N PHE A 101 -26.84 -11.85 -9.83
CA PHE A 101 -25.61 -12.48 -10.32
C PHE A 101 -24.96 -11.75 -11.50
N GLU A 102 -25.69 -10.87 -12.20
CA GLU A 102 -25.11 -10.01 -13.24
C GLU A 102 -24.24 -8.92 -12.62
N THR A 103 -24.76 -8.25 -11.57
CA THR A 103 -23.97 -7.28 -10.80
C THR A 103 -22.81 -7.99 -10.10
N ALA A 104 -23.02 -9.18 -9.54
CA ALA A 104 -21.95 -9.96 -8.90
C ALA A 104 -20.79 -10.26 -9.88
N LYS A 105 -21.07 -10.64 -11.14
CA LYS A 105 -20.03 -10.82 -12.17
C LYS A 105 -19.23 -9.54 -12.41
N THR A 106 -19.92 -8.41 -12.50
CA THR A 106 -19.29 -7.10 -12.70
C THR A 106 -18.36 -6.75 -11.54
N GLU A 107 -18.82 -6.95 -10.30
CA GLU A 107 -17.99 -6.68 -9.12
C GLU A 107 -16.84 -7.68 -8.95
N VAL A 108 -17.02 -8.95 -9.33
CA VAL A 108 -15.92 -9.94 -9.38
C VAL A 108 -14.85 -9.55 -10.39
N THR A 109 -15.20 -8.98 -11.55
CA THR A 109 -14.22 -8.43 -12.50
C THR A 109 -13.41 -7.30 -11.86
N LYS A 110 -14.05 -6.35 -11.17
CA LYS A 110 -13.33 -5.28 -10.46
C LYS A 110 -12.45 -5.81 -9.35
N LEU A 111 -12.91 -6.86 -8.66
CA LEU A 111 -12.14 -7.53 -7.61
C LEU A 111 -10.88 -8.19 -8.19
N GLN A 112 -10.98 -8.84 -9.36
CA GLN A 112 -9.83 -9.37 -10.10
C GLN A 112 -8.86 -8.26 -10.51
N GLU A 113 -9.36 -7.14 -11.03
CA GLU A 113 -8.54 -5.98 -11.39
C GLU A 113 -7.78 -5.44 -10.16
N ALA A 114 -8.47 -5.24 -9.04
CA ALA A 114 -7.85 -4.80 -7.79
C ALA A 114 -6.79 -5.80 -7.30
N TRP A 115 -7.08 -7.11 -7.40
CA TRP A 115 -6.15 -8.16 -7.03
C TRP A 115 -4.86 -8.11 -7.86
N THR A 116 -4.95 -7.93 -9.18
CA THR A 116 -3.76 -7.86 -10.04
C THR A 116 -2.79 -6.75 -9.65
N GLY A 117 -3.27 -5.67 -9.04
CA GLY A 117 -2.43 -4.58 -8.55
C GLY A 117 -1.71 -4.86 -7.22
N ILE A 118 -2.16 -5.85 -6.45
CA ILE A 118 -1.62 -6.16 -5.10
C ILE A 118 -1.11 -7.60 -4.94
N ALA A 119 -1.32 -8.47 -5.94
CA ALA A 119 -1.04 -9.90 -5.84
C ALA A 119 0.43 -10.18 -5.47
N ASP A 120 1.38 -9.52 -6.13
CA ASP A 120 2.81 -9.74 -5.86
C ASP A 120 3.19 -9.33 -4.43
N GLN A 121 2.66 -8.20 -3.95
CA GLN A 121 2.91 -7.69 -2.60
C GLN A 121 2.26 -8.59 -1.54
N VAL A 122 1.04 -9.08 -1.81
CA VAL A 122 0.37 -10.04 -0.92
C VAL A 122 1.12 -11.36 -0.92
N LYS A 123 1.63 -11.83 -2.07
CA LYS A 123 2.43 -13.05 -2.16
C LYS A 123 3.72 -12.98 -1.36
N GLU A 124 4.40 -11.84 -1.38
CA GLU A 124 5.62 -11.61 -0.61
C GLU A 124 5.33 -11.65 0.90
N LYS A 125 4.27 -10.98 1.35
CA LYS A 125 3.94 -10.83 2.77
C LYS A 125 3.17 -12.00 3.36
N ALA A 126 2.28 -12.60 2.58
CA ALA A 126 1.30 -13.60 2.99
C ALA A 126 1.01 -14.60 1.83
N PRO A 127 1.94 -15.51 1.53
CA PRO A 127 1.79 -16.46 0.42
C PRO A 127 0.54 -17.33 0.53
N ASP A 128 0.16 -17.72 1.75
CA ASP A 128 -1.07 -18.49 1.99
C ASP A 128 -2.33 -17.68 1.65
N ALA A 129 -2.33 -16.37 1.94
CA ALA A 129 -3.44 -15.49 1.59
C ALA A 129 -3.53 -15.31 0.07
N HIS A 130 -2.39 -15.18 -0.62
CA HIS A 130 -2.34 -15.13 -2.08
C HIS A 130 -2.99 -16.36 -2.72
N THR A 131 -2.58 -17.57 -2.32
CA THR A 131 -3.16 -18.80 -2.86
C THR A 131 -4.66 -18.89 -2.61
N LYS A 132 -5.12 -18.59 -1.38
CA LYS A 132 -6.55 -18.59 -1.07
C LYS A 132 -7.36 -17.60 -1.91
N ILE A 133 -6.79 -16.42 -2.17
CA ILE A 133 -7.46 -15.39 -2.95
C ILE A 133 -7.53 -15.78 -4.43
N GLU A 134 -6.47 -16.37 -5.00
CA GLU A 134 -6.49 -16.89 -6.37
C GLU A 134 -7.51 -18.04 -6.54
N GLU A 135 -7.51 -18.99 -5.61
CA GLU A 135 -8.47 -20.10 -5.60
C GLU A 135 -9.91 -19.60 -5.45
N GLY A 136 -10.13 -18.65 -4.53
CA GLY A 136 -11.41 -18.01 -4.31
C GLY A 136 -11.90 -17.27 -5.55
N LEU A 137 -11.04 -16.47 -6.17
CA LEU A 137 -11.33 -15.76 -7.43
C LEU A 137 -11.74 -16.71 -8.55
N GLY A 138 -11.01 -17.81 -8.74
CA GLY A 138 -11.37 -18.85 -9.71
C GLY A 138 -12.73 -19.49 -9.40
N SER A 139 -12.98 -19.81 -8.13
CA SER A 139 -14.25 -20.36 -7.66
C SER A 139 -15.43 -19.41 -7.90
N LEU A 140 -15.25 -18.10 -7.66
CA LEU A 140 -16.27 -17.09 -7.91
C LEU A 140 -16.61 -16.98 -9.40
N THR A 141 -15.60 -16.91 -10.27
CA THR A 141 -15.82 -16.86 -11.72
C THR A 141 -16.59 -18.09 -12.20
N SER A 142 -16.10 -19.29 -11.88
CA SER A 142 -16.78 -20.54 -12.30
C SER A 142 -18.18 -20.68 -11.70
N GLY A 143 -18.37 -20.30 -10.43
CA GLY A 143 -19.66 -20.40 -9.76
C GLY A 143 -20.71 -19.45 -10.34
N LEU A 144 -20.30 -18.25 -10.77
CA LEU A 144 -21.20 -17.27 -11.40
C LEU A 144 -21.51 -17.60 -12.87
N GLU A 145 -20.66 -18.36 -13.55
CA GLU A 145 -20.91 -18.82 -14.93
C GLU A 145 -21.91 -19.98 -15.02
N GLY A 146 -22.19 -20.67 -13.92
CA GLY A 146 -23.14 -21.79 -13.88
C GLY A 146 -24.61 -21.36 -14.12
N ASP A 147 -25.43 -22.31 -14.62
CA ASP A 147 -26.87 -22.10 -14.88
C ASP A 147 -27.68 -21.75 -13.61
N SER A 148 -27.17 -22.16 -12.43
CA SER A 148 -27.76 -21.84 -11.13
C SER A 148 -26.64 -21.57 -10.13
N PRO A 149 -26.20 -20.30 -9.99
CA PRO A 149 -25.14 -19.95 -9.05
C PRO A 149 -25.55 -20.25 -7.60
N ASP A 150 -24.66 -20.90 -6.85
CA ASP A 150 -24.86 -21.17 -5.42
C ASP A 150 -24.49 -19.92 -4.61
N GLY A 151 -25.49 -19.11 -4.28
CA GLY A 151 -25.28 -17.86 -3.54
C GLY A 151 -24.67 -18.05 -2.15
N ALA A 152 -24.90 -19.18 -1.49
CA ALA A 152 -24.34 -19.45 -0.16
C ALA A 152 -22.85 -19.80 -0.25
N GLN A 153 -22.48 -20.64 -1.22
CA GLN A 153 -21.08 -20.94 -1.50
C GLN A 153 -20.33 -19.69 -1.94
N LEU A 154 -20.88 -18.92 -2.89
CA LEU A 154 -20.28 -17.68 -3.36
C LEU A 154 -20.07 -16.67 -2.23
N SER A 155 -21.07 -16.48 -1.36
CA SER A 155 -20.96 -15.60 -0.19
C SER A 155 -19.83 -16.03 0.75
N THR A 156 -19.73 -17.33 1.03
CA THR A 156 -18.67 -17.90 1.87
C THR A 156 -17.30 -17.66 1.26
N THR A 157 -17.14 -17.92 -0.04
CA THR A 157 -15.88 -17.68 -0.76
C THR A 157 -15.45 -16.21 -0.68
N ILE A 158 -16.37 -15.26 -0.90
CA ILE A 158 -16.06 -13.82 -0.81
C ILE A 158 -15.60 -13.45 0.62
N GLN A 159 -16.29 -13.95 1.64
CA GLN A 159 -15.95 -13.69 3.04
C GLN A 159 -14.57 -14.25 3.42
N ASP A 160 -14.25 -15.47 3.00
CA ASP A 160 -12.97 -16.12 3.27
C ASP A 160 -11.80 -15.40 2.59
N MET A 161 -12.01 -14.87 1.37
CA MET A 161 -11.02 -14.05 0.68
C MET A 161 -10.72 -12.76 1.44
N VAL A 162 -11.76 -12.04 1.88
CA VAL A 162 -11.60 -10.81 2.65
C VAL A 162 -10.93 -11.08 4.01
N ALA A 163 -11.30 -12.18 4.68
CA ALA A 163 -10.68 -12.57 5.94
C ALA A 163 -9.19 -12.94 5.78
N SER A 164 -8.81 -13.52 4.64
CA SER A 164 -7.41 -13.86 4.35
C SER A 164 -6.50 -12.63 4.25
N LEU A 165 -7.05 -11.49 3.84
CA LEU A 165 -6.32 -10.22 3.73
C LEU A 165 -5.97 -9.57 5.08
N SER A 166 -6.62 -9.96 6.19
CA SER A 166 -6.27 -9.43 7.51
C SER A 166 -4.85 -9.79 7.96
N SER A 167 -4.19 -10.75 7.32
CA SER A 167 -2.78 -11.08 7.57
C SER A 167 -1.79 -10.15 6.83
N VAL A 168 -2.29 -9.26 5.98
CA VAL A 168 -1.50 -8.38 5.09
C VAL A 168 -1.58 -6.91 5.53
N GLU A 169 -2.50 -6.58 6.44
CA GLU A 169 -2.68 -5.22 6.95
C GLU A 169 -1.43 -4.79 7.76
N PRO A 170 -0.91 -3.57 7.53
CA PRO A 170 0.27 -3.05 8.23
C PRO A 170 0.05 -2.82 9.73
#